data_AF-A0A397Z7V8-F1
#
_entry.id   AF-A0A397Z7V8-F1
#
_cell.length_a   1.000
_cell.length_b   1.000
_cell.length_c   1.000
_cell.angle_alpha   90.00
_cell.angle_beta   90.00
_cell.angle_gamma   90.00
#
_symmetry.space_group_name_H-M   'P 1'
#
loop_
_entity.id
_entity.type
_entity.pdbx_description
1 polymer ?
#
loop_
_entity_poly.entity_id
_entity_poly.type
_entity_poly.pdbx_seq_one_letter_code
_entity_poly.pdbx_strand_id
1 'polypeptide(L)'
;MVASCLSQQNAHLQGVNKLSQSRLEAHNKAILEMKKKVRASRDIYSSHLEELQNVVRLHKANSNACLEQVSALTTSSACSIDEFLASGSETTSSLFDELQNALASHQGEMALFARELRQKFHTTMEQTQEMSEYTSTFFQKLMLESKNAENRAAEANDSQINSIIDFQKTYEAQSKSDTEKLIADLTNLVSSHVRRQHELVDSRLHNFKDAVSSNKTFLDEHVSAVNNLAKDAKRKWETFSMQAENDAKEGADFSAAKHCRMELLLQQSVGHAESAFKHCKTTHESLKEMNSKQVADVSSLVKSACDNNEEHDAEVDSARTAAEKDVAKNSDEIIKQIDRMSEDEKVSVSQILENVKIHEKSLESFQQDHCCQARCIEDKAQETFQQRYMEYEPTGTTPSKSEPEVPTKATIESLRAKPVESLVEAFRENNSYESFAAKESKPQQLTRSPLSQVN
;
A
#
# COMPACT_ATOMS: atom_id res chain seq x y z
N MET A 1 50.31 60.67 78.14
CA MET A 1 50.59 59.72 77.02
C MET A 1 49.77 58.44 77.15
N VAL A 2 49.77 57.76 78.31
CA VAL A 2 49.02 56.51 78.55
C VAL A 2 47.49 56.65 78.40
N ALA A 3 46.87 57.72 78.93
CA ALA A 3 45.43 57.95 78.81
C ALA A 3 44.93 58.09 77.36
N SER A 4 45.72 58.70 76.48
CA SER A 4 45.41 58.83 75.05
C SER A 4 45.47 57.47 74.35
N CYS A 5 46.47 56.65 74.68
CA CYS A 5 46.64 55.29 74.17
C CYS A 5 45.46 54.38 74.60
N LEU A 6 45.03 54.44 75.86
CA LEU A 6 43.89 53.68 76.37
C LEU A 6 42.57 54.09 75.70
N SER A 7 42.35 55.38 75.50
CA SER A 7 41.18 55.88 74.76
C SER A 7 41.17 55.37 73.31
N GLN A 8 42.32 55.37 72.65
CA GLN A 8 42.47 54.87 71.28
C GLN A 8 42.25 53.35 71.19
N GLN A 9 42.79 52.56 72.13
CA GLN A 9 42.55 51.12 72.19
C GLN A 9 41.09 50.79 72.49
N ASN A 10 40.44 51.53 73.40
CA ASN A 10 39.01 51.35 73.69
C ASN A 10 38.14 51.67 72.47
N ALA A 11 38.42 52.76 71.75
CA ALA A 11 37.74 53.10 70.51
C ALA A 11 37.92 52.02 69.42
N HIS A 12 39.11 51.39 69.36
CA HIS A 12 39.36 50.27 68.46
C HIS A 12 38.53 49.04 68.83
N LEU A 13 38.48 48.64 70.10
CA LEU A 13 37.65 47.51 70.58
C LEU A 13 36.15 47.73 70.28
N GLN A 14 35.65 48.95 70.51
CA GLN A 14 34.29 49.31 70.13
C GLN A 14 34.06 49.24 68.62
N GLY A 15 35.04 49.63 67.81
CA GLY A 15 35.02 49.49 66.36
C GLY A 15 34.94 48.02 65.91
N VAL A 16 35.74 47.15 66.51
CA VAL A 16 35.71 45.69 66.26
C VAL A 16 34.35 45.11 66.64
N ASN A 17 33.80 45.46 67.80
CA ASN A 17 32.48 44.99 68.25
C ASN A 17 31.37 45.39 67.25
N LYS A 18 31.30 46.67 66.87
CA LYS A 18 30.34 47.17 65.88
C LYS A 18 30.48 46.49 64.53
N LEU A 19 31.72 46.30 64.07
CA LEU A 19 32.00 45.61 62.81
C LEU A 19 31.54 44.15 62.86
N SER A 20 31.85 43.43 63.93
CA SER A 20 31.43 42.04 64.16
C SER A 20 29.90 41.89 64.15
N GLN A 21 29.20 42.80 64.84
CA GLN A 21 27.72 42.82 64.87
C GLN A 21 27.14 43.11 63.48
N SER A 22 27.65 44.14 62.79
CA SER A 22 27.18 44.51 61.44
C SER A 22 27.43 43.39 60.42
N ARG A 23 28.60 42.72 60.49
CA ARG A 23 28.90 41.55 59.65
C ARG A 23 27.96 40.40 59.95
N LEU A 24 27.66 40.13 61.22
CA LEU A 24 26.73 39.07 61.61
C LEU A 24 25.31 39.33 61.09
N GLU A 25 24.83 40.57 61.17
CA GLU A 25 23.55 40.96 60.59
C GLU A 25 23.50 40.77 59.07
N ALA A 26 24.54 41.24 58.37
CA ALA A 26 24.67 41.07 56.92
C ALA A 26 24.74 39.60 56.52
N HIS A 27 25.48 38.79 57.29
CA HIS A 27 25.57 37.34 57.11
C HIS A 27 24.21 36.67 57.29
N ASN A 28 23.51 36.93 58.40
CA ASN A 28 22.18 36.38 58.66
C ASN A 28 21.17 36.72 57.54
N LYS A 29 21.23 37.96 57.03
CA LYS A 29 20.41 38.38 55.88
C LYS A 29 20.77 37.59 54.61
N ALA A 30 22.06 37.42 54.33
CA ALA A 30 22.53 36.65 53.18
C ALA A 30 22.10 35.17 53.26
N ILE A 31 22.21 34.55 54.43
CA ILE A 31 21.77 33.17 54.69
C ILE A 31 20.28 33.00 54.40
N LEU A 32 19.44 33.93 54.88
CA LEU A 32 18.00 33.88 54.67
C LEU A 32 17.64 33.99 53.18
N GLU A 33 18.31 34.89 52.45
CA GLU A 33 18.16 35.05 51.01
C GLU A 33 18.65 33.82 50.22
N MET A 34 19.78 33.20 50.62
CA MET A 34 20.27 31.97 49.99
C MET A 34 19.26 30.82 50.14
N LYS A 35 18.73 30.60 51.34
CA LYS A 35 17.69 29.58 51.56
C LYS A 35 16.42 29.85 50.76
N LYS A 36 16.02 31.12 50.63
CA LYS A 36 14.88 31.52 49.82
C LYS A 36 15.12 31.19 48.34
N LYS A 37 16.31 31.50 47.81
CA LYS A 37 16.68 31.18 46.42
C LYS A 37 16.75 29.67 46.16
N VAL A 38 17.28 28.87 47.09
CA VAL A 38 17.31 27.41 46.95
C VAL A 38 15.89 26.84 46.89
N ARG A 39 14.99 27.28 47.76
CA ARG A 39 13.57 26.87 47.72
C ARG A 39 12.88 27.30 46.43
N ALA A 40 13.06 28.55 46.01
CA ALA A 40 12.50 29.04 44.75
C ALA A 40 13.02 28.24 43.54
N SER A 41 14.30 27.89 43.52
CA SER A 41 14.89 27.07 42.45
C SER A 41 14.28 25.67 42.40
N ARG A 42 14.03 25.04 43.55
CA ARG A 42 13.35 23.73 43.65
C ARG A 42 11.92 23.81 43.13
N ASP A 43 11.18 24.85 43.51
CA ASP A 43 9.78 25.03 43.12
C ASP A 43 9.66 25.27 41.61
N ILE A 44 10.56 26.09 41.03
CA ILE A 44 10.65 26.29 39.56
C ILE A 44 10.97 24.98 38.84
N TYR A 45 11.93 24.20 39.35
CA TYR A 45 12.31 22.94 38.74
C TYR A 45 11.13 21.94 38.70
N SER A 46 10.40 21.83 39.80
CA SER A 46 9.21 20.95 39.89
C SER A 46 8.11 21.43 38.94
N SER A 47 7.87 22.74 38.86
CA SER A 47 6.90 23.32 37.93
C SER A 47 7.26 23.04 36.46
N HIS A 48 8.54 23.11 36.08
CA HIS A 48 8.97 22.81 34.72
C HIS A 48 8.82 21.32 34.38
N LEU A 49 9.07 20.41 35.33
CA LEU A 49 8.82 18.98 35.12
C LEU A 49 7.33 18.67 34.96
N GLU A 50 6.47 19.36 35.71
CA GLU A 50 5.01 19.25 35.56
C GLU A 50 4.55 19.75 34.18
N GLU A 51 5.09 20.88 33.70
CA GLU A 51 4.81 21.40 32.36
C GLU A 51 5.23 20.39 31.27
N LEU A 52 6.41 19.77 31.41
CA LEU A 52 6.88 18.73 30.50
C LEU A 52 5.92 17.52 30.46
N GLN A 53 5.46 17.04 31.62
CA GLN A 53 4.48 15.96 31.67
C GLN A 53 3.16 16.34 30.98
N ASN A 54 2.70 17.58 31.16
CA ASN A 54 1.47 18.05 30.52
C ASN A 54 1.59 18.07 28.99
N VAL A 55 2.76 18.43 28.45
CA VAL A 55 3.04 18.33 27.00
C VAL A 55 3.01 16.87 26.53
N VAL A 56 3.61 15.94 27.28
CA VAL A 56 3.57 14.51 26.94
C VAL A 56 2.15 13.96 26.94
N ARG A 57 1.33 14.30 27.94
CA ARG A 57 -0.08 13.91 28.00
C ARG A 57 -0.89 14.49 26.84
N LEU A 58 -0.63 15.73 26.46
CA LEU A 58 -1.27 16.35 25.30
C LEU A 58 -0.87 15.65 24.00
N HIS A 59 0.41 15.32 23.83
CA HIS A 59 0.89 14.57 22.66
C HIS A 59 0.24 13.18 22.58
N LYS A 60 0.16 12.45 23.70
CA LYS A 60 -0.54 11.18 23.81
C LYS A 60 -2.01 11.29 23.40
N ALA A 61 -2.74 12.25 23.96
CA ALA A 61 -4.15 12.46 23.63
C ALA A 61 -4.35 12.77 22.13
N ASN A 62 -3.51 13.64 21.56
CA ASN A 62 -3.58 13.99 20.15
C ASN A 62 -3.19 12.80 19.24
N SER A 63 -2.16 12.04 19.61
CA SER A 63 -1.72 10.85 18.88
C SER A 63 -2.80 9.77 18.88
N ASN A 64 -3.39 9.46 20.04
CA ASN A 64 -4.48 8.48 20.16
C ASN A 64 -5.71 8.91 19.35
N ALA A 65 -6.11 10.18 19.44
CA ALA A 65 -7.24 10.70 18.64
C ALA A 65 -6.99 10.57 17.13
N CYS A 66 -5.77 10.84 16.67
CA CYS A 66 -5.39 10.65 15.26
C CYS A 66 -5.44 9.17 14.85
N LEU A 67 -4.92 8.26 15.68
CA LEU A 67 -4.95 6.82 15.42
C LEU A 67 -6.38 6.26 15.39
N GLU A 68 -7.26 6.74 16.27
CA GLU A 68 -8.69 6.40 16.27
C GLU A 68 -9.39 6.89 14.99
N GLN A 69 -9.06 8.09 14.52
CA GLN A 69 -9.57 8.60 13.23
C GLN A 69 -9.10 7.73 12.06
N VAL A 70 -7.83 7.30 12.05
CA VAL A 70 -7.32 6.36 11.04
C VAL A 70 -8.11 5.05 11.08
N SER A 71 -8.30 4.46 12.27
CA SER A 71 -9.10 3.24 12.41
C SER A 71 -10.54 3.42 11.92
N ALA A 72 -11.19 4.53 12.28
CA ALA A 72 -12.56 4.83 11.84
C ALA A 72 -12.66 5.01 10.33
N LEU A 73 -11.68 5.70 9.71
CA LEU A 73 -11.61 5.89 8.27
C LEU A 73 -11.37 4.57 7.54
N THR A 74 -10.49 3.70 8.07
CA THR A 74 -10.26 2.36 7.53
C THR A 74 -11.53 1.51 7.57
N THR A 75 -12.23 1.49 8.72
CA THR A 75 -13.51 0.75 8.84
C THR A 75 -14.58 1.32 7.90
N SER A 76 -14.71 2.65 7.82
CA SER A 76 -15.66 3.30 6.92
C SER A 76 -15.37 3.00 5.44
N SER A 77 -14.10 3.03 5.05
CA SER A 77 -13.66 2.66 3.70
C SER A 77 -13.97 1.19 3.40
N ALA A 78 -13.73 0.30 4.37
CA ALA A 78 -14.06 -1.11 4.25
C ALA A 78 -15.56 -1.34 4.07
N CYS A 79 -16.41 -0.68 4.85
CA CYS A 79 -17.86 -0.75 4.68
C CYS A 79 -18.30 -0.24 3.29
N SER A 80 -17.72 0.88 2.84
CA SER A 80 -18.02 1.45 1.51
C SER A 80 -17.65 0.48 0.38
N ILE A 81 -16.52 -0.22 0.50
CA ILE A 81 -16.11 -1.27 -0.44
C ILE A 81 -17.10 -2.45 -0.39
N ASP A 82 -17.51 -2.90 0.78
CA ASP A 82 -18.47 -4.00 0.92
C ASP A 82 -19.84 -3.65 0.31
N GLU A 83 -20.34 -2.42 0.51
CA GLU A 83 -21.56 -1.92 -0.12
C GLU A 83 -21.45 -1.85 -1.66
N PHE A 84 -20.33 -1.34 -2.16
CA PHE A 84 -20.04 -1.32 -3.60
C PHE A 84 -20.01 -2.73 -4.18
N LEU A 85 -19.35 -3.66 -3.49
CA LEU A 85 -19.28 -5.05 -3.91
C LEU A 85 -20.65 -5.73 -3.87
N ALA A 86 -21.47 -5.49 -2.85
CA ALA A 86 -22.81 -6.05 -2.74
C ALA A 86 -23.71 -5.59 -3.89
N SER A 87 -23.72 -4.28 -4.18
CA SER A 87 -24.49 -3.73 -5.32
C SER A 87 -24.00 -4.25 -6.68
N GLY A 88 -22.69 -4.37 -6.85
CA GLY A 88 -22.08 -4.98 -8.04
C GLY A 88 -22.42 -6.46 -8.17
N SER A 89 -22.49 -7.20 -7.07
CA SER A 89 -22.81 -8.63 -7.06
C SER A 89 -24.25 -8.92 -7.46
N GLU A 90 -25.21 -8.08 -7.04
CA GLU A 90 -26.61 -8.24 -7.45
C GLU A 90 -26.76 -8.05 -8.96
N THR A 91 -26.22 -6.95 -9.48
CA THR A 91 -26.22 -6.63 -10.92
C THR A 91 -25.49 -7.69 -11.74
N THR A 92 -24.35 -8.17 -11.24
CA THR A 92 -23.57 -9.21 -11.93
C THR A 92 -24.34 -10.51 -11.97
N SER A 93 -24.97 -10.92 -10.85
CA SER A 93 -25.76 -12.16 -10.79
C SER A 93 -26.94 -12.10 -11.76
N SER A 94 -27.69 -11.00 -11.80
CA SER A 94 -28.83 -10.86 -12.73
C SER A 94 -28.38 -10.93 -14.19
N LEU A 95 -27.26 -10.29 -14.56
CA LEU A 95 -26.72 -10.35 -15.92
C LEU A 95 -26.28 -11.77 -16.31
N PHE A 96 -25.67 -12.51 -15.38
CA PHE A 96 -25.29 -13.90 -15.65
C PHE A 96 -26.50 -14.83 -15.72
N ASP A 97 -27.53 -14.62 -14.90
CA ASP A 97 -28.79 -15.35 -15.00
C ASP A 97 -29.47 -15.10 -16.34
N GLU A 98 -29.54 -13.84 -16.78
CA GLU A 98 -30.06 -13.48 -18.12
C GLU A 98 -29.26 -14.13 -19.24
N LEU A 99 -27.93 -14.09 -19.17
CA LEU A 99 -27.05 -14.72 -20.16
C LEU A 99 -27.23 -16.24 -20.18
N GLN A 100 -27.32 -16.89 -19.02
CA GLN A 100 -27.53 -18.32 -18.92
C GLN A 100 -28.88 -18.73 -19.50
N ASN A 101 -29.94 -17.97 -19.19
CA ASN A 101 -31.26 -18.17 -19.75
C ASN A 101 -31.28 -17.98 -21.28
N ALA A 102 -30.61 -16.95 -21.80
CA ALA A 102 -30.50 -16.69 -23.22
C ALA A 102 -29.74 -17.82 -23.95
N LEU A 103 -28.61 -18.29 -23.38
CA LEU A 103 -27.84 -19.40 -23.95
C LEU A 103 -28.64 -20.72 -23.93
N ALA A 104 -29.35 -21.01 -22.85
CA ALA A 104 -30.22 -22.18 -22.76
C ALA A 104 -31.38 -22.11 -23.77
N SER A 105 -31.98 -20.93 -23.93
CA SER A 105 -33.02 -20.69 -24.94
C SER A 105 -32.47 -20.92 -26.36
N HIS A 106 -31.32 -20.34 -26.70
CA HIS A 106 -30.66 -20.53 -27.98
C HIS A 106 -30.31 -22.00 -28.25
N GLN A 107 -29.92 -22.75 -27.22
CA GLN A 107 -29.66 -24.19 -27.35
C GLN A 107 -30.93 -24.95 -27.72
N GLY A 108 -32.05 -24.65 -27.05
CA GLY A 108 -33.36 -25.22 -27.35
C GLY A 108 -33.84 -24.91 -28.76
N GLU A 109 -33.81 -23.63 -29.15
CA GLU A 109 -34.21 -23.17 -30.48
C GLU A 109 -33.34 -23.79 -31.59
N MET A 110 -32.04 -23.91 -31.38
CA MET A 110 -31.14 -24.51 -32.36
C MET A 110 -31.38 -26.01 -32.54
N ALA A 111 -31.67 -26.73 -31.45
CA ALA A 111 -32.04 -28.13 -31.50
C ALA A 111 -33.38 -28.34 -32.25
N LEU A 112 -34.37 -27.47 -32.00
CA LEU A 112 -35.64 -27.47 -32.72
C LEU A 112 -35.45 -27.19 -34.21
N PHE A 113 -34.72 -26.13 -34.54
CA PHE A 113 -34.42 -25.75 -35.93
C PHE A 113 -33.74 -26.89 -36.70
N ALA A 114 -32.72 -27.52 -36.11
CA ALA A 114 -32.02 -28.63 -36.76
C ALA A 114 -32.91 -29.87 -36.91
N ARG A 115 -33.85 -30.10 -35.99
CA ARG A 115 -34.85 -31.18 -36.13
C ARG A 115 -35.82 -30.90 -37.28
N GLU A 116 -36.36 -29.69 -37.36
CA GLU A 116 -37.27 -29.29 -38.44
C GLU A 116 -36.60 -29.35 -39.80
N LEU A 117 -35.33 -28.92 -39.90
CA LEU A 117 -34.59 -28.94 -41.15
C LEU A 117 -34.31 -30.36 -41.62
N ARG A 118 -33.92 -31.28 -40.71
CA ARG A 118 -33.80 -32.72 -41.02
C ARG A 118 -35.13 -33.31 -41.49
N GLN A 119 -36.24 -32.96 -40.83
CA GLN A 119 -37.56 -33.43 -41.23
C GLN A 119 -37.95 -32.93 -42.62
N LYS A 120 -37.69 -31.65 -42.95
CA LYS A 120 -37.97 -31.10 -44.28
C LYS A 120 -37.19 -31.81 -45.38
N PHE A 121 -35.89 -32.03 -45.20
CA PHE A 121 -35.09 -32.77 -46.18
C PHE A 121 -35.58 -34.21 -46.36
N HIS A 122 -35.94 -34.88 -45.26
CA HIS A 122 -36.49 -36.22 -45.30
C HIS A 122 -37.80 -36.28 -46.09
N THR A 123 -38.75 -35.38 -45.80
CA THR A 123 -40.01 -35.29 -46.54
C THR A 123 -39.81 -34.99 -48.02
N THR A 124 -38.88 -34.09 -48.38
CA THR A 124 -38.57 -33.80 -49.80
C THR A 124 -38.02 -35.02 -50.53
N MET A 125 -37.14 -35.78 -49.88
CA MET A 125 -36.58 -37.01 -50.43
C MET A 125 -37.67 -38.07 -50.64
N GLU A 126 -38.56 -38.28 -49.66
CA GLU A 126 -39.70 -39.19 -49.77
C GLU A 126 -40.64 -38.80 -50.93
N GLN A 127 -40.98 -37.50 -51.04
CA GLN A 127 -41.85 -37.00 -52.12
C GLN A 127 -41.22 -37.14 -53.50
N THR A 128 -39.91 -36.88 -53.61
CA THR A 128 -39.18 -37.03 -54.88
C THR A 128 -39.13 -38.50 -55.29
N GLN A 129 -38.87 -39.39 -54.33
CA GLN A 129 -38.88 -40.83 -54.56
C GLN A 129 -40.27 -41.31 -55.01
N GLU A 130 -41.35 -40.91 -54.32
CA GLU A 130 -42.73 -41.27 -54.69
C GLU A 130 -43.09 -40.79 -56.10
N MET A 131 -42.78 -39.52 -56.42
CA MET A 131 -42.99 -38.96 -57.75
C MET A 131 -42.17 -39.71 -58.80
N SER A 132 -40.97 -40.17 -58.44
CA SER A 132 -40.11 -40.94 -59.31
C SER A 132 -40.67 -42.31 -59.67
N GLU A 133 -41.13 -43.04 -58.66
CA GLU A 133 -41.78 -44.34 -58.81
C GLU A 133 -43.05 -44.22 -59.68
N TYR A 134 -43.87 -43.20 -59.41
CA TYR A 134 -45.06 -42.90 -60.20
C TYR A 134 -44.72 -42.60 -61.67
N THR A 135 -43.78 -41.68 -61.90
CA THR A 135 -43.42 -41.22 -63.25
C THR A 135 -42.73 -42.32 -64.06
N SER A 136 -41.87 -43.13 -63.44
CA SER A 136 -41.25 -44.30 -64.09
C SER A 136 -42.31 -45.33 -64.51
N THR A 137 -43.29 -45.58 -63.64
CA THR A 137 -44.44 -46.46 -63.94
C THR A 137 -45.28 -45.90 -65.09
N PHE A 138 -45.53 -44.58 -65.10
CA PHE A 138 -46.25 -43.91 -66.19
C PHE A 138 -45.55 -44.10 -67.54
N PHE A 139 -44.25 -43.81 -67.62
CA PHE A 139 -43.49 -43.99 -68.86
C PHE A 139 -43.42 -45.46 -69.28
N GLN A 140 -43.33 -46.40 -68.35
CA GLN A 140 -43.38 -47.83 -68.67
C GLN A 140 -44.71 -48.23 -69.30
N LYS A 141 -45.85 -47.77 -68.75
CA LYS A 141 -47.17 -48.00 -69.34
C LYS A 141 -47.32 -47.35 -70.71
N LEU A 142 -46.81 -46.13 -70.90
CA LEU A 142 -46.85 -45.43 -72.18
C LEU A 142 -46.06 -46.18 -73.28
N MET A 143 -44.87 -46.69 -72.94
CA MET A 143 -44.10 -47.52 -73.86
C MET A 143 -44.82 -48.83 -74.20
N LEU A 144 -45.48 -49.47 -73.23
CA LEU A 144 -46.28 -50.67 -73.46
C LEU A 144 -47.47 -50.41 -74.38
N GLU A 145 -48.23 -49.34 -74.13
CA GLU A 145 -49.36 -48.95 -75.00
C GLU A 145 -48.90 -48.55 -76.39
N SER A 146 -47.77 -47.85 -76.51
CA SER A 146 -47.14 -47.56 -77.80
C SER A 146 -46.82 -48.85 -78.56
N LYS A 147 -46.25 -49.86 -77.90
CA LYS A 147 -45.97 -51.16 -78.53
C LYS A 147 -47.25 -51.92 -78.90
N ASN A 148 -48.28 -51.87 -78.07
CA ASN A 148 -49.59 -52.45 -78.37
C ASN A 148 -50.24 -51.78 -79.60
N ALA A 149 -50.13 -50.46 -79.71
CA ALA A 149 -50.63 -49.70 -80.86
C ALA A 149 -49.88 -50.07 -82.14
N GLU A 150 -48.55 -50.23 -82.09
CA GLU A 150 -47.72 -50.73 -83.20
C GLU A 150 -48.23 -52.09 -83.68
N ASN A 151 -48.39 -53.05 -82.76
CA ASN A 151 -48.84 -54.40 -83.07
C ASN A 151 -50.26 -54.40 -83.66
N ARG A 152 -51.19 -53.63 -83.09
CA ARG A 152 -52.56 -53.49 -83.63
C ARG A 152 -52.59 -52.83 -85.00
N ALA A 153 -51.75 -51.83 -85.24
CA ALA A 153 -51.62 -51.20 -86.55
C ALA A 153 -51.10 -52.21 -87.58
N ALA A 154 -50.13 -53.04 -87.22
CA ALA A 154 -49.64 -54.13 -88.07
C ALA A 154 -50.74 -55.17 -88.37
N GLU A 155 -51.45 -55.66 -87.36
CA GLU A 155 -52.56 -56.63 -87.53
C GLU A 155 -53.71 -56.08 -88.39
N ALA A 156 -54.11 -54.82 -88.16
CA ALA A 156 -55.16 -54.17 -88.93
C ALA A 156 -54.75 -53.98 -90.39
N ASN A 157 -53.51 -53.54 -90.64
CA ASN A 157 -52.95 -53.42 -91.97
C ASN A 157 -52.91 -54.78 -92.69
N ASP A 158 -52.43 -55.82 -92.03
CA ASP A 158 -52.32 -57.16 -92.63
C ASP A 158 -53.72 -57.72 -92.96
N SER A 159 -54.71 -57.48 -92.08
CA SER A 159 -56.11 -57.82 -92.32
C SER A 159 -56.70 -57.05 -93.51
N GLN A 160 -56.43 -55.75 -93.63
CA GLN A 160 -56.89 -54.91 -94.75
C GLN A 160 -56.24 -55.34 -96.07
N ILE A 161 -54.93 -55.61 -96.08
CA ILE A 161 -54.22 -56.11 -97.26
C ILE A 161 -54.78 -57.47 -97.69
N ASN A 162 -55.01 -58.38 -96.75
CA ASN A 162 -55.60 -59.68 -97.06
C ASN A 162 -57.03 -59.55 -97.61
N SER A 163 -57.86 -58.67 -97.03
CA SER A 163 -59.21 -58.38 -97.56
C SER A 163 -59.17 -57.76 -98.96
N ILE A 164 -58.19 -56.90 -99.25
CA ILE A 164 -57.96 -56.33 -100.58
C ILE A 164 -57.57 -57.43 -101.58
N ILE A 165 -56.65 -58.32 -101.20
CA ILE A 165 -56.22 -59.46 -102.03
C ILE A 165 -57.39 -60.43 -102.28
N ASP A 166 -58.19 -60.72 -101.26
CA ASP A 166 -59.34 -61.62 -101.37
C ASP A 166 -60.45 -61.00 -102.25
N PHE A 167 -60.73 -59.71 -102.08
CA PHE A 167 -61.61 -58.96 -102.97
C PHE A 167 -61.10 -58.98 -104.41
N GLN A 168 -59.79 -58.77 -104.62
CA GLN A 168 -59.15 -58.86 -105.93
C GLN A 168 -59.43 -60.22 -106.60
N LYS A 169 -59.14 -61.31 -105.89
CA LYS A 169 -59.34 -62.67 -106.41
C LYS A 169 -60.80 -62.97 -106.73
N THR A 170 -61.70 -62.58 -105.84
CA THR A 170 -63.14 -62.78 -106.00
C THR A 170 -63.68 -61.98 -107.19
N TYR A 171 -63.24 -60.73 -107.32
CA TYR A 171 -63.58 -59.87 -108.45
C TYR A 171 -62.99 -60.38 -109.77
N GLU A 172 -61.72 -60.81 -109.80
CA GLU A 172 -61.09 -61.42 -110.97
C GLU A 172 -61.84 -62.68 -111.44
N ALA A 173 -62.24 -63.55 -110.50
CA ALA A 173 -63.00 -64.77 -110.81
C ALA A 173 -64.41 -64.45 -111.33
N GLN A 174 -65.13 -63.52 -110.70
CA GLN A 174 -66.46 -63.08 -111.14
C GLN A 174 -66.39 -62.37 -112.49
N SER A 175 -65.41 -61.49 -112.69
CA SER A 175 -65.15 -60.79 -113.96
C SER A 175 -64.88 -61.77 -115.09
N LYS A 176 -64.07 -62.81 -114.87
CA LYS A 176 -63.86 -63.89 -115.85
C LYS A 176 -65.16 -64.65 -116.16
N SER A 177 -65.93 -65.02 -115.14
CA SER A 177 -67.22 -65.71 -115.31
C SER A 177 -68.24 -64.86 -116.07
N ASP A 178 -68.34 -63.56 -115.77
CA ASP A 178 -69.24 -62.63 -116.45
C ASP A 178 -68.76 -62.36 -117.89
N THR A 179 -67.45 -62.31 -118.12
CA THR A 179 -66.84 -62.21 -119.46
C THR A 179 -67.16 -63.45 -120.30
N GLU A 180 -67.03 -64.66 -119.75
CA GLU A 180 -67.37 -65.91 -120.43
C GLU A 180 -68.86 -65.99 -120.78
N LYS A 181 -69.74 -65.47 -119.92
CA LYS A 181 -71.19 -65.41 -120.16
C LYS A 181 -71.59 -64.35 -121.21
N LEU A 182 -70.83 -63.25 -121.31
CA LEU A 182 -71.08 -62.11 -122.21
C LEU A 182 -70.43 -62.27 -123.60
N ILE A 183 -69.34 -63.05 -123.71
CA ILE A 183 -68.69 -63.43 -125.00
C ILE A 183 -69.70 -64.11 -125.94
N ALA A 184 -70.68 -64.83 -125.40
CA ALA A 184 -71.71 -65.49 -126.17
C ALA A 184 -72.72 -64.53 -126.84
N ASP A 185 -72.90 -63.29 -126.36
CA ASP A 185 -74.03 -62.44 -126.77
C ASP A 185 -73.68 -61.15 -127.56
N LEU A 186 -72.44 -60.63 -127.60
CA LEU A 186 -72.16 -59.31 -128.24
C LEU A 186 -70.74 -59.19 -128.86
N THR A 187 -70.47 -59.96 -129.92
CA THR A 187 -69.13 -60.17 -130.50
C THR A 187 -68.40 -58.95 -131.11
N ASN A 188 -68.90 -57.71 -131.16
CA ASN A 188 -68.09 -56.62 -131.79
C ASN A 188 -68.09 -55.21 -131.17
N LEU A 189 -68.63 -54.97 -129.97
CA LEU A 189 -68.61 -53.62 -129.36
C LEU A 189 -68.18 -53.54 -127.88
N VAL A 190 -68.14 -54.66 -127.16
CA VAL A 190 -68.01 -54.66 -125.69
C VAL A 190 -66.59 -55.00 -125.18
N SER A 191 -65.68 -55.52 -126.02
CA SER A 191 -64.30 -55.83 -125.63
C SER A 191 -63.47 -54.63 -125.17
N SER A 192 -63.78 -53.41 -125.64
CA SER A 192 -63.11 -52.18 -125.17
C SER A 192 -63.65 -51.70 -123.83
N HIS A 193 -64.92 -51.97 -123.51
CA HIS A 193 -65.57 -51.56 -122.26
C HIS A 193 -65.16 -52.43 -121.07
N VAL A 194 -65.14 -53.77 -121.23
CA VAL A 194 -64.77 -54.72 -120.16
C VAL A 194 -63.30 -54.53 -119.73
N ARG A 195 -62.40 -54.38 -120.71
CA ARG A 195 -60.98 -54.09 -120.44
C ARG A 195 -60.82 -52.77 -119.68
N ARG A 196 -61.57 -51.74 -120.04
CA ARG A 196 -61.51 -50.42 -119.37
C ARG A 196 -62.07 -50.47 -117.94
N GLN A 197 -63.09 -51.29 -117.65
CA GLN A 197 -63.58 -51.51 -116.29
C GLN A 197 -62.57 -52.27 -115.42
N HIS A 198 -61.90 -53.29 -115.96
CA HIS A 198 -60.83 -54.01 -115.27
C HIS A 198 -59.66 -53.08 -114.92
N GLU A 199 -59.17 -52.32 -115.89
CA GLU A 199 -58.10 -51.33 -115.67
C GLU A 199 -58.48 -50.26 -114.63
N LEU A 200 -59.77 -49.85 -114.57
CA LEU A 200 -60.28 -48.88 -113.58
C LEU A 200 -60.35 -49.44 -112.16
N VAL A 201 -60.78 -50.68 -111.99
CA VAL A 201 -60.86 -51.34 -110.67
C VAL A 201 -59.47 -51.69 -110.17
N ASP A 202 -58.61 -52.24 -111.02
CA ASP A 202 -57.21 -52.53 -110.68
C ASP A 202 -56.46 -51.26 -110.27
N SER A 203 -56.62 -50.17 -111.03
CA SER A 203 -56.01 -48.89 -110.68
C SER A 203 -56.53 -48.37 -109.34
N ARG A 204 -57.84 -48.49 -109.06
CA ARG A 204 -58.41 -48.10 -107.76
C ARG A 204 -57.93 -48.98 -106.61
N LEU A 205 -57.82 -50.29 -106.84
CA LEU A 205 -57.38 -51.25 -105.84
C LEU A 205 -55.90 -51.08 -105.51
N HIS A 206 -55.08 -50.80 -106.53
CA HIS A 206 -53.69 -50.44 -106.36
C HIS A 206 -53.56 -49.15 -105.55
N ASN A 207 -54.32 -48.10 -105.89
CA ASN A 207 -54.35 -46.86 -105.12
C ASN A 207 -54.80 -47.08 -103.66
N PHE A 208 -55.75 -47.99 -103.41
CA PHE A 208 -56.15 -48.34 -102.04
C PHE A 208 -55.05 -49.09 -101.28
N LYS A 209 -54.38 -50.04 -101.92
CA LYS A 209 -53.24 -50.76 -101.32
C LYS A 209 -52.10 -49.79 -101.00
N ASP A 210 -51.83 -48.83 -101.88
CA ASP A 210 -50.81 -47.80 -101.68
C ASP A 210 -51.21 -46.85 -100.55
N ALA A 211 -52.48 -46.45 -100.47
CA ALA A 211 -53.00 -45.63 -99.37
C ALA A 211 -52.94 -46.37 -98.02
N VAL A 212 -53.28 -47.67 -97.98
CA VAL A 212 -53.15 -48.52 -96.78
C VAL A 212 -51.68 -48.65 -96.36
N SER A 213 -50.78 -48.87 -97.33
CA SER A 213 -49.34 -48.96 -97.06
C SER A 213 -48.76 -47.63 -96.54
N SER A 214 -49.18 -46.50 -97.12
CA SER A 214 -48.79 -45.16 -96.68
C SER A 214 -49.30 -44.83 -95.27
N ASN A 215 -50.54 -45.21 -94.96
CA ASN A 215 -51.10 -45.06 -93.62
C ASN A 215 -50.35 -45.92 -92.58
N LYS A 216 -49.94 -47.13 -92.95
CA LYS A 216 -49.11 -48.01 -92.11
C LYS A 216 -47.78 -47.34 -91.79
N THR A 217 -47.05 -46.87 -92.80
CA THR A 217 -45.75 -46.21 -92.60
C THR A 217 -45.88 -44.97 -91.72
N PHE A 218 -46.93 -44.17 -91.92
CA PHE A 218 -47.21 -43.00 -91.09
C PHE A 218 -47.49 -43.37 -89.62
N LEU A 219 -48.32 -44.39 -89.37
CA LEU A 219 -48.61 -44.86 -88.02
C LEU A 219 -47.38 -45.47 -87.34
N ASP A 220 -46.61 -46.30 -88.03
CA ASP A 220 -45.39 -46.93 -87.51
C ASP A 220 -44.33 -45.87 -87.15
N GLU A 221 -44.15 -44.84 -87.98
CA GLU A 221 -43.26 -43.71 -87.72
C GLU A 221 -43.70 -42.92 -86.47
N HIS A 222 -44.99 -42.58 -86.36
CA HIS A 222 -45.52 -41.84 -85.22
C HIS A 222 -45.46 -42.64 -83.91
N VAL A 223 -45.80 -43.93 -83.95
CA VAL A 223 -45.71 -44.81 -82.79
C VAL A 223 -44.25 -44.98 -82.34
N SER A 224 -43.32 -45.11 -83.30
CA SER A 224 -41.87 -45.15 -83.01
C SER A 224 -41.36 -43.84 -82.40
N ALA A 225 -41.85 -42.69 -82.90
CA ALA A 225 -41.51 -41.38 -82.35
C ALA A 225 -42.00 -41.21 -80.90
N VAL A 226 -43.25 -41.64 -80.61
CA VAL A 226 -43.82 -41.62 -79.25
C VAL A 226 -43.02 -42.51 -78.30
N ASN A 227 -42.64 -43.72 -78.74
CA ASN A 227 -41.82 -44.63 -77.94
C ASN A 227 -40.42 -44.03 -77.63
N ASN A 228 -39.78 -43.42 -78.61
CA ASN A 228 -38.46 -42.79 -78.43
C ASN A 228 -38.54 -41.57 -77.51
N LEU A 229 -39.58 -40.74 -77.65
CA LEU A 229 -39.83 -39.61 -76.76
C LEU A 229 -40.11 -40.07 -75.32
N ALA A 230 -40.89 -41.14 -75.14
CA ALA A 230 -41.14 -41.73 -73.82
C ALA A 230 -39.86 -42.26 -73.16
N LYS A 231 -38.97 -42.91 -73.93
CA LYS A 231 -37.67 -43.38 -73.44
C LYS A 231 -36.75 -42.23 -73.03
N ASP A 232 -36.64 -41.19 -73.86
CA ASP A 232 -35.79 -40.03 -73.55
C ASP A 232 -36.32 -39.26 -72.33
N ALA A 233 -37.64 -39.07 -72.25
CA ALA A 233 -38.30 -38.45 -71.10
C ALA A 233 -38.07 -39.24 -69.81
N LYS A 234 -38.22 -40.57 -69.85
CA LYS A 234 -37.92 -41.45 -68.71
C LYS A 234 -36.47 -41.29 -68.23
N ARG A 235 -35.49 -41.38 -69.15
CA ARG A 235 -34.06 -41.25 -68.81
C ARG A 235 -33.72 -39.90 -68.19
N LYS A 236 -34.26 -38.81 -68.75
CA LYS A 236 -34.07 -37.44 -68.20
C LYS A 236 -34.69 -37.32 -66.82
N TRP A 237 -35.89 -37.87 -66.63
CA TRP A 237 -36.58 -37.87 -65.34
C TRP A 237 -35.81 -38.66 -64.27
N GLU A 238 -35.32 -39.86 -64.58
CA GLU A 238 -34.52 -40.67 -63.66
C GLU A 238 -33.24 -39.92 -63.24
N THR A 239 -32.58 -39.24 -64.19
CA THR A 239 -31.39 -38.42 -63.91
C THR A 239 -31.73 -37.26 -62.99
N PHE A 240 -32.84 -36.56 -63.25
CA PHE A 240 -33.31 -35.45 -62.43
C PHE A 240 -33.69 -35.90 -61.02
N SER A 241 -34.45 -36.99 -60.88
CA SER A 241 -34.85 -37.55 -59.59
C SER A 241 -33.64 -37.92 -58.73
N MET A 242 -32.68 -38.63 -59.32
CA MET A 242 -31.45 -39.03 -58.63
C MET A 242 -30.65 -37.81 -58.18
N GLN A 243 -30.55 -36.78 -59.01
CA GLN A 243 -29.89 -35.53 -58.63
C GLN A 243 -30.64 -34.84 -57.48
N ALA A 244 -31.97 -34.71 -57.56
CA ALA A 244 -32.78 -34.07 -56.54
C ALA A 244 -32.72 -34.80 -55.18
N GLU A 245 -32.71 -36.13 -55.19
CA GLU A 245 -32.51 -36.95 -53.98
C GLU A 245 -31.11 -36.77 -53.40
N ASN A 246 -30.07 -36.77 -54.24
CA ASN A 246 -28.69 -36.53 -53.80
C ASN A 246 -28.51 -35.12 -53.22
N ASP A 247 -29.07 -34.09 -53.86
CA ASP A 247 -29.03 -32.71 -53.38
C ASP A 247 -29.74 -32.57 -52.03
N ALA A 248 -30.90 -33.22 -51.86
CA ALA A 248 -31.63 -33.24 -50.59
C ALA A 248 -30.81 -33.94 -49.48
N LYS A 249 -30.12 -35.03 -49.80
CA LYS A 249 -29.24 -35.75 -48.88
C LYS A 249 -28.01 -34.93 -48.50
N GLU A 250 -27.32 -34.35 -49.46
CA GLU A 250 -26.16 -33.47 -49.21
C GLU A 250 -26.58 -32.26 -48.37
N GLY A 251 -27.75 -31.68 -48.65
CA GLY A 251 -28.34 -30.61 -47.85
C GLY A 251 -28.58 -31.03 -46.39
N ALA A 252 -29.09 -32.24 -46.16
CA ALA A 252 -29.28 -32.78 -44.81
C ALA A 252 -27.96 -33.01 -44.08
N ASP A 253 -26.97 -33.60 -44.74
CA ASP A 253 -25.63 -33.88 -44.18
C ASP A 253 -24.88 -32.59 -43.83
N PHE A 254 -24.90 -31.61 -44.76
CA PHE A 254 -24.31 -30.29 -44.53
C PHE A 254 -24.97 -29.56 -43.36
N SER A 255 -26.31 -29.58 -43.30
CA SER A 255 -27.08 -29.00 -42.20
C SER A 255 -26.73 -29.64 -40.85
N ALA A 256 -26.65 -30.97 -40.80
CA ALA A 256 -26.28 -31.70 -39.59
C ALA A 256 -24.86 -31.35 -39.13
N ALA A 257 -23.90 -31.28 -40.04
CA ALA A 257 -22.53 -30.87 -39.73
C ALA A 257 -22.46 -29.42 -39.18
N LYS A 258 -23.23 -28.50 -39.78
CA LYS A 258 -23.34 -27.11 -39.28
C LYS A 258 -23.96 -27.05 -37.89
N HIS A 259 -25.04 -27.78 -37.64
CA HIS A 259 -25.64 -27.89 -36.31
C HIS A 259 -24.62 -28.39 -35.27
N CYS A 260 -23.90 -29.48 -35.55
CA CYS A 260 -22.88 -30.00 -34.63
C CYS A 260 -21.80 -28.97 -34.32
N ARG A 261 -21.36 -28.19 -35.32
CA ARG A 261 -20.38 -27.11 -35.12
C ARG A 261 -20.94 -25.97 -34.26
N MET A 262 -22.18 -25.56 -34.50
CA MET A 262 -22.83 -24.50 -33.73
C MET A 262 -23.10 -24.94 -32.28
N GLU A 263 -23.53 -26.18 -32.06
CA GLU A 263 -23.71 -26.76 -30.72
C GLU A 263 -22.41 -26.75 -29.92
N LEU A 264 -21.29 -27.16 -30.55
CA LEU A 264 -19.97 -27.11 -29.91
C LEU A 264 -19.58 -25.68 -29.50
N LEU A 265 -19.81 -24.69 -30.38
CA LEU A 265 -19.54 -23.29 -30.06
C LEU A 265 -20.42 -22.78 -28.92
N LEU A 266 -21.69 -23.17 -28.91
CA LEU A 266 -22.63 -22.77 -27.87
C LEU A 266 -22.24 -23.37 -26.51
N GLN A 267 -21.85 -24.64 -26.48
CA GLN A 267 -21.32 -25.28 -25.28
C GLN A 267 -20.05 -24.60 -24.76
N GLN A 268 -19.16 -24.16 -25.66
CA GLN A 268 -17.99 -23.35 -25.28
C GLN A 268 -18.41 -22.00 -24.69
N SER A 269 -19.38 -21.33 -25.28
CA SER A 269 -19.93 -20.06 -24.74
C SER A 269 -20.53 -20.24 -23.35
N VAL A 270 -21.29 -21.31 -23.13
CA VAL A 270 -21.84 -21.67 -21.80
C VAL A 270 -20.71 -21.90 -20.79
N GLY A 271 -19.73 -22.75 -21.13
CA GLY A 271 -18.61 -23.03 -20.24
C GLY A 271 -17.76 -21.80 -19.90
N HIS A 272 -17.56 -20.89 -20.86
CA HIS A 272 -16.88 -19.61 -20.62
C HIS A 272 -17.71 -18.68 -19.72
N ALA A 273 -19.02 -18.58 -19.94
CA ALA A 273 -19.91 -17.78 -19.10
C ALA A 273 -19.92 -18.28 -17.65
N GLU A 274 -20.04 -19.60 -17.44
CA GLU A 274 -19.98 -20.22 -16.10
C GLU A 274 -18.62 -20.00 -15.42
N SER A 275 -17.52 -20.15 -16.16
CA SER A 275 -16.18 -19.91 -15.64
C SER A 275 -15.97 -18.45 -15.25
N ALA A 276 -16.46 -17.51 -16.07
CA ALA A 276 -16.40 -16.08 -15.78
C ALA A 276 -17.23 -15.71 -14.55
N PHE A 277 -18.45 -16.26 -14.41
CA PHE A 277 -19.29 -16.06 -13.24
C PHE A 277 -18.61 -16.57 -11.97
N LYS A 278 -18.10 -17.80 -12.00
CA LYS A 278 -17.37 -18.39 -10.87
C LYS A 278 -16.15 -17.55 -10.49
N HIS A 279 -15.38 -17.10 -11.48
CA HIS A 279 -14.20 -16.26 -11.24
C HIS A 279 -14.59 -14.91 -10.60
N CYS A 280 -15.67 -14.28 -11.06
CA CYS A 280 -16.20 -13.07 -10.47
C CYS A 280 -16.60 -13.27 -9.00
N LYS A 281 -17.33 -14.36 -8.71
CA LYS A 281 -17.73 -14.72 -7.34
C LYS A 281 -16.52 -14.95 -6.43
N THR A 282 -15.55 -15.75 -6.86
CA THR A 282 -14.33 -15.98 -6.08
C THR A 282 -13.54 -14.69 -5.85
N THR A 283 -13.45 -13.81 -6.86
CA THR A 283 -12.77 -12.51 -6.73
C THR A 283 -13.46 -11.63 -5.70
N HIS A 284 -14.79 -11.56 -5.72
CA HIS A 284 -15.59 -10.82 -4.74
C HIS A 284 -15.36 -11.35 -3.31
N GLU A 285 -15.41 -12.67 -3.12
CA GLU A 285 -15.16 -13.31 -1.82
C GLU A 285 -13.74 -13.04 -1.30
N SER A 286 -12.72 -13.18 -2.15
CA SER A 286 -11.32 -12.89 -1.79
C SER A 286 -11.10 -11.42 -1.43
N LEU A 287 -11.75 -10.50 -2.13
CA LEU A 287 -11.64 -9.07 -1.84
C LEU A 287 -12.29 -8.72 -0.49
N LYS A 288 -13.45 -9.33 -0.18
CA LYS A 288 -14.11 -9.16 1.12
C LYS A 288 -13.27 -9.70 2.28
N GLU A 289 -12.63 -10.85 2.10
CA GLU A 289 -11.70 -11.41 3.07
C GLU A 289 -10.49 -10.49 3.28
N MET A 290 -9.89 -10.01 2.19
CA MET A 290 -8.76 -9.08 2.24
C MET A 290 -9.12 -7.77 2.96
N ASN A 291 -10.29 -7.22 2.66
CA ASN A 291 -10.81 -6.00 3.28
C ASN A 291 -11.01 -6.20 4.80
N SER A 292 -11.63 -7.31 5.20
CA SER A 292 -11.83 -7.66 6.61
C SER A 292 -10.50 -7.84 7.35
N LYS A 293 -9.53 -8.50 6.71
CA LYS A 293 -8.19 -8.67 7.26
C LYS A 293 -7.46 -7.34 7.42
N GLN A 294 -7.54 -6.45 6.43
CA GLN A 294 -6.94 -5.13 6.50
C GLN A 294 -7.48 -4.30 7.68
N VAL A 295 -8.81 -4.33 7.91
CA VAL A 295 -9.42 -3.67 9.08
C VAL A 295 -8.86 -4.24 10.38
N ALA A 296 -8.81 -5.57 10.50
CA ALA A 296 -8.27 -6.23 11.70
C ALA A 296 -6.79 -5.88 11.95
N ASP A 297 -5.96 -5.91 10.91
CA ASP A 297 -4.54 -5.59 10.99
C ASP A 297 -4.34 -4.12 11.41
N VAL A 298 -5.05 -3.16 10.81
CA VAL A 298 -4.98 -1.74 11.18
C VAL A 298 -5.47 -1.50 12.60
N SER A 299 -6.60 -2.08 13.01
CA SER A 299 -7.11 -1.94 14.38
C SER A 299 -6.13 -2.51 15.42
N SER A 300 -5.45 -3.62 15.09
CA SER A 300 -4.41 -4.20 15.97
C SER A 300 -3.21 -3.27 16.13
N LEU A 301 -2.76 -2.63 15.02
CA LEU A 301 -1.65 -1.70 15.02
C LEU A 301 -1.99 -0.41 15.78
N VAL A 302 -3.20 0.13 15.56
CA VAL A 302 -3.72 1.29 16.29
C VAL A 302 -3.75 1.02 17.79
N LYS A 303 -4.26 -0.15 18.20
CA LYS A 303 -4.28 -0.55 19.61
C LYS A 303 -2.87 -0.62 20.19
N SER A 304 -1.93 -1.28 19.51
CA SER A 304 -0.54 -1.36 19.96
C SER A 304 0.12 0.02 20.08
N ALA A 305 -0.15 0.93 19.15
CA ALA A 305 0.38 2.29 19.20
C ALA A 305 -0.22 3.11 20.36
N CYS A 306 -1.51 2.96 20.65
CA CYS A 306 -2.14 3.55 21.84
C CYS A 306 -1.54 2.98 23.12
N ASP A 307 -1.32 1.67 23.21
CA ASP A 307 -0.69 1.02 24.37
C ASP A 307 0.74 1.53 24.59
N ASN A 308 1.53 1.72 23.52
CA ASN A 308 2.87 2.31 23.62
C ASN A 308 2.83 3.77 24.08
N ASN A 309 1.83 4.55 23.67
CA ASN A 309 1.64 5.93 24.15
C ASN A 309 1.28 5.97 25.65
N GLU A 310 0.51 5.00 26.14
CA GLU A 310 0.24 4.82 27.58
C GLU A 310 1.53 4.51 28.36
N GLU A 311 2.35 3.58 27.85
CA GLU A 311 3.63 3.22 28.45
C GLU A 311 4.59 4.42 28.51
N HIS A 312 4.73 5.16 27.42
CA HIS A 312 5.59 6.35 27.37
C HIS A 312 5.16 7.44 28.38
N ASP A 313 3.86 7.69 28.54
CA ASP A 313 3.35 8.62 29.57
C ASP A 313 3.71 8.17 30.99
N ALA A 314 3.62 6.86 31.27
CA ALA A 314 3.99 6.27 32.56
C ALA A 314 5.50 6.32 32.82
N GLU A 315 6.34 6.06 31.80
CA GLU A 315 7.80 6.17 31.91
C GLU A 315 8.24 7.60 32.23
N VAL A 316 7.68 8.60 31.54
CA VAL A 316 7.96 10.02 31.82
C VAL A 316 7.49 10.41 33.21
N ASP A 317 6.32 9.94 33.66
CA ASP A 317 5.79 10.23 35.00
C ASP A 317 6.69 9.67 36.12
N SER A 318 7.20 8.45 35.90
CA SER A 318 8.18 7.81 36.78
C SER A 318 9.50 8.60 36.84
N ALA A 319 10.04 8.98 35.66
CA ALA A 319 11.26 9.77 35.57
C ALA A 319 11.12 11.15 36.23
N ARG A 320 9.98 11.82 36.04
CA ARG A 320 9.62 13.07 36.72
C ARG A 320 9.66 12.89 38.23
N THR A 321 8.96 11.88 38.76
CA THR A 321 8.87 11.63 40.20
C THR A 321 10.26 11.37 40.80
N ALA A 322 11.13 10.64 40.09
CA ALA A 322 12.51 10.42 40.50
C ALA A 322 13.32 11.73 40.52
N ALA A 323 13.22 12.55 39.47
CA ALA A 323 13.93 13.83 39.38
C ALA A 323 13.47 14.85 40.44
N GLU A 324 12.16 14.93 40.72
CA GLU A 324 11.61 15.77 41.80
C GLU A 324 12.15 15.35 43.17
N LYS A 325 12.21 14.04 43.42
CA LYS A 325 12.78 13.49 44.66
C LYS A 325 14.25 13.83 44.81
N ASP A 326 15.03 13.70 43.74
CA ASP A 326 16.46 14.04 43.75
C ASP A 326 16.70 15.53 43.97
N VAL A 327 15.91 16.40 43.32
CA VAL A 327 16.01 17.85 43.53
C VAL A 327 15.55 18.25 44.92
N ALA A 328 14.51 17.63 45.48
CA ALA A 328 14.12 17.85 46.86
C ALA A 328 15.24 17.46 47.84
N LYS A 329 15.84 16.27 47.67
CA LYS A 329 16.97 15.80 48.48
C LYS A 329 18.17 16.75 48.40
N ASN A 330 18.60 17.12 47.19
CA ASN A 330 19.74 18.01 46.99
C ASN A 330 19.47 19.42 47.56
N SER A 331 18.25 19.94 47.40
CA SER A 331 17.87 21.23 47.98
C SER A 331 17.92 21.21 49.51
N ASP A 332 17.43 20.14 50.13
CA ASP A 332 17.48 19.96 51.58
C ASP A 332 18.92 19.81 52.09
N GLU A 333 19.80 19.12 51.35
CA GLU A 333 21.23 19.03 51.67
C GLU A 333 21.93 20.39 51.57
N ILE A 334 21.65 21.18 50.53
CA ILE A 334 22.19 22.54 50.38
C ILE A 334 21.71 23.43 51.54
N ILE A 335 20.42 23.38 51.89
CA ILE A 335 19.88 24.16 53.02
C ILE A 335 20.58 23.76 54.33
N LYS A 336 20.77 22.46 54.58
CA LYS A 336 21.53 21.98 55.76
C LYS A 336 22.97 22.49 55.77
N GLN A 337 23.63 22.56 54.61
CA GLN A 337 24.99 23.09 54.53
C GLN A 337 25.03 24.60 54.82
N ILE A 338 24.06 25.36 54.29
CA ILE A 338 23.89 26.79 54.60
C ILE A 338 23.66 26.99 56.11
N ASP A 339 22.86 26.12 56.74
CA ASP A 339 22.64 26.14 58.20
C ASP A 339 23.94 25.94 58.99
N ARG A 340 24.73 24.92 58.64
CA ARG A 340 26.04 24.69 59.30
C ARG A 340 26.96 25.89 59.17
N MET A 341 27.09 26.45 57.96
CA MET A 341 27.91 27.64 57.73
C MET A 341 27.46 28.84 58.57
N SER A 342 26.14 29.00 58.77
CA SER A 342 25.61 30.07 59.61
C SER A 342 25.96 29.89 61.09
N GLU A 343 25.90 28.66 61.59
CA GLU A 343 26.30 28.35 62.96
C GLU A 343 27.81 28.52 63.17
N ASP A 344 28.64 28.07 62.21
CA ASP A 344 30.09 28.25 62.27
C ASP A 344 30.49 29.74 62.31
N GLU A 345 29.83 30.59 61.51
CA GLU A 345 30.05 32.04 61.54
C GLU A 345 29.60 32.66 62.87
N LYS A 346 28.44 32.27 63.40
CA LYS A 346 27.95 32.75 64.71
C LYS A 346 28.92 32.39 65.84
N VAL A 347 29.45 31.17 65.84
CA VAL A 347 30.45 30.72 66.82
C VAL A 347 31.72 31.56 66.69
N SER A 348 32.20 31.76 65.46
CA SER A 348 33.39 32.56 65.18
C SER A 348 33.24 34.02 65.65
N VAL A 349 32.11 34.66 65.34
CA VAL A 349 31.79 36.02 65.80
C VAL A 349 31.65 36.06 67.32
N SER A 350 31.03 35.07 67.95
CA SER A 350 30.89 35.00 69.41
C SER A 350 32.25 34.89 70.11
N GLN A 351 33.18 34.11 69.57
CA GLN A 351 34.56 34.03 70.08
C GLN A 351 35.29 35.37 69.96
N ILE A 352 35.14 36.08 68.83
CA ILE A 352 35.71 37.42 68.66
C ILE A 352 35.14 38.39 69.71
N LEU A 353 33.81 38.37 69.91
CA LEU A 353 33.15 39.25 70.89
C LEU A 353 33.58 38.94 72.33
N GLU A 354 33.78 37.67 72.68
CA GLU A 354 34.30 37.29 73.99
C GLU A 354 35.74 37.74 74.18
N ASN A 355 36.60 37.58 73.17
CA ASN A 355 37.97 38.09 73.20
C ASN A 355 38.00 39.63 73.35
N VAL A 356 37.12 40.35 72.65
CA VAL A 356 36.97 41.80 72.82
C VAL A 356 36.61 42.17 74.26
N LYS A 357 35.67 41.45 74.90
CA LYS A 357 35.32 41.66 76.32
C LYS A 357 36.47 41.36 77.27
N ILE A 358 37.25 40.30 77.02
CA ILE A 358 38.44 39.98 77.83
C ILE A 358 39.47 41.10 77.72
N HIS A 359 39.71 41.61 76.51
CA HIS A 359 40.62 42.73 76.28
C HIS A 359 40.12 44.03 76.93
N GLU A 360 38.82 44.30 76.87
CA GLU A 360 38.19 45.46 77.53
C GLU A 360 38.42 45.41 79.05
N LYS A 361 38.14 44.27 79.70
CA LYS A 361 38.43 44.06 81.13
C LYS A 361 39.92 44.20 81.47
N SER A 362 40.81 43.71 80.62
CA SER A 362 42.25 43.87 80.80
C SER A 362 42.67 45.33 80.70
N LEU A 363 42.06 46.12 79.81
CA LEU A 363 42.27 47.56 79.70
C LEU A 363 41.78 48.30 80.94
N GLU A 364 40.61 47.95 81.47
CA GLU A 364 40.07 48.51 82.71
C GLU A 364 40.99 48.24 83.89
N SER A 365 41.46 46.99 84.05
CA SER A 365 42.44 46.62 85.07
C SER A 365 43.74 47.41 84.93
N PHE A 366 44.29 47.49 83.71
CA PHE A 366 45.51 48.25 83.45
C PHE A 366 45.34 49.74 83.73
N GLN A 367 44.19 50.32 83.38
CA GLN A 367 43.85 51.71 83.68
C GLN A 367 43.79 51.94 85.19
N GLN A 368 43.18 51.03 85.94
CA GLN A 368 43.10 51.09 87.39
C GLN A 368 44.48 50.97 88.04
N ASP A 369 45.30 50.00 87.61
CA ASP A 369 46.67 49.81 88.07
C ASP A 369 47.54 51.03 87.78
N HIS A 370 47.47 51.58 86.56
CA HIS A 370 48.19 52.79 86.18
C HIS A 370 47.71 54.00 87.00
N CYS A 371 46.41 54.18 87.22
CA CYS A 371 45.89 55.25 88.09
C CYS A 371 46.39 55.10 89.53
N CYS A 372 46.43 53.88 90.07
CA CYS A 372 46.98 53.60 91.40
C CYS A 372 48.48 53.87 91.47
N GLN A 373 49.26 53.42 90.48
CA GLN A 373 50.70 53.70 90.41
C GLN A 373 51.00 55.18 90.22
N ALA A 374 50.28 55.86 89.32
CA ALA A 374 50.42 57.29 89.11
C ALA A 374 50.12 58.09 90.38
N ARG A 375 49.05 57.71 91.11
CA ARG A 375 48.73 58.30 92.42
C ARG A 375 49.80 57.99 93.47
N CYS A 376 50.32 56.77 93.53
CA CYS A 376 51.43 56.42 94.42
C CYS A 376 52.71 57.21 94.11
N ILE A 377 53.01 57.46 92.84
CA ILE A 377 54.12 58.33 92.42
C ILE A 377 53.82 59.78 92.80
N GLU A 378 52.60 60.27 92.60
CA GLU A 378 52.16 61.61 92.97
C GLU A 378 52.25 61.81 94.49
N ASP A 379 51.76 60.87 95.29
CA ASP A 379 51.86 60.85 96.76
C ASP A 379 53.32 60.83 97.22
N LYS A 380 54.18 59.99 96.62
CA LYS A 380 55.63 59.96 96.91
C LYS A 380 56.35 61.24 96.48
N ALA A 381 55.96 61.82 95.35
CA ALA A 381 56.51 63.09 94.88
C ALA A 381 56.06 64.22 95.81
N GLN A 382 54.80 64.22 96.24
CA GLN A 382 54.26 65.18 97.20
C GLN A 382 54.93 65.03 98.57
N GLU A 383 55.10 63.81 99.09
CA GLU A 383 55.89 63.53 100.30
C GLU A 383 57.32 64.06 100.16
N THR A 384 57.97 63.80 99.01
CA THR A 384 59.34 64.23 98.76
C THR A 384 59.45 65.75 98.65
N PHE A 385 58.59 66.41 97.88
CA PHE A 385 58.67 67.86 97.60
C PHE A 385 58.00 68.76 98.65
N GLN A 386 57.07 68.25 99.47
CA GLN A 386 56.44 69.02 100.55
C GLN A 386 57.01 68.70 101.94
N GLN A 387 57.43 67.46 102.22
CA GLN A 387 57.90 67.07 103.55
C GLN A 387 59.41 66.87 103.66
N ARG A 388 60.10 66.51 102.56
CA ARG A 388 61.55 66.21 102.57
C ARG A 388 62.41 67.17 101.76
N TYR A 389 61.81 68.01 100.93
CA TYR A 389 62.53 69.01 100.16
C TYR A 389 62.79 70.22 101.05
N MET A 390 63.92 70.16 101.76
CA MET A 390 64.52 71.33 102.37
C MET A 390 65.24 72.11 101.28
N GLU A 391 65.03 73.43 101.22
CA GLU A 391 65.94 74.33 100.52
C GLU A 391 67.37 73.93 100.86
N TYR A 392 68.17 73.66 99.83
CA TYR A 392 69.55 73.26 99.99
C TYR A 392 70.33 74.41 100.64
N GLU A 393 70.44 74.38 101.97
CA GLU A 393 71.35 75.24 102.70
C GLU A 393 72.80 74.75 102.44
N PRO A 394 73.74 75.64 102.05
CA PRO A 394 75.10 75.26 101.73
C PRO A 394 75.92 74.99 102.99
N THR A 395 75.83 73.77 103.52
CA THR A 395 76.76 73.27 104.53
C THR A 395 77.97 72.63 103.85
N GLY A 396 79.07 73.38 103.84
CA GLY A 396 80.32 73.02 103.21
C GLY A 396 80.95 71.74 103.74
N THR A 397 81.24 70.83 102.81
CA THR A 397 82.60 70.46 102.39
C THR A 397 82.48 69.87 101.00
N THR A 398 82.47 70.73 99.98
CA THR A 398 82.56 70.29 98.59
C THR A 398 83.99 69.80 98.37
N PRO A 399 84.21 68.52 98.04
CA PRO A 399 85.54 68.00 97.72
C PRO A 399 86.14 68.75 96.53
N SER A 400 87.43 69.06 96.62
CA SER A 400 88.25 69.57 95.52
C SER A 400 88.03 68.75 94.25
N LYS A 401 87.93 69.43 93.10
CA LYS A 401 87.88 68.85 91.75
C LYS A 401 88.89 67.70 91.60
N SER A 402 88.41 66.46 91.71
CA SER A 402 88.94 65.35 90.97
C SER A 402 88.45 65.53 89.53
N GLU A 403 89.39 65.69 88.59
CA GLU A 403 89.07 65.48 87.17
C GLU A 403 88.36 64.12 87.07
N PRO A 404 87.17 64.05 86.45
CA PRO A 404 86.61 62.76 86.11
C PRO A 404 87.63 62.07 85.21
N GLU A 405 87.96 60.82 85.53
CA GLU A 405 88.65 59.93 84.61
C GLU A 405 87.71 59.70 83.42
N VAL A 406 87.70 60.66 82.50
CA VAL A 406 86.93 60.57 81.26
C VAL A 406 87.57 59.41 80.50
N PRO A 407 86.81 58.36 80.14
CA PRO A 407 87.36 57.27 79.36
C PRO A 407 88.06 57.87 78.13
N THR A 408 89.35 57.57 77.96
CA THR A 408 90.10 58.04 76.80
C THR A 408 89.40 57.55 75.53
N LYS A 409 89.54 58.29 74.42
CA LYS A 409 88.91 57.94 73.12
C LYS A 409 89.12 56.45 72.77
N ALA A 410 90.29 55.89 73.11
CA ALA A 410 90.60 54.48 72.95
C ALA A 410 89.66 53.53 73.74
N THR A 411 89.26 53.89 74.96
CA THR A 411 88.34 53.12 75.82
C THR A 411 86.87 53.27 75.37
N ILE A 412 86.50 54.38 74.74
CA ILE A 412 85.17 54.56 74.11
C ILE A 412 85.11 53.82 72.76
N GLU A 413 86.21 53.79 72.00
CA GLU A 413 86.30 53.03 70.73
C GLU A 413 86.40 51.52 70.94
N SER A 414 86.96 51.04 72.07
CA SER A 414 86.97 49.60 72.38
C SER A 414 85.61 49.03 72.82
N LEU A 415 84.69 49.90 73.26
CA LEU A 415 83.32 49.54 73.66
C LEU A 415 82.27 49.82 72.57
N ARG A 416 82.67 50.40 71.43
CA ARG A 416 81.77 50.57 70.28
C ARG A 416 81.49 49.22 69.65
N ALA A 417 80.21 48.91 69.46
CA ALA A 417 79.80 47.80 68.61
C ALA A 417 80.45 47.96 67.22
N LYS A 418 80.89 46.84 66.63
CA LYS A 418 81.49 46.83 65.28
C LYS A 418 80.56 47.57 64.29
N PRO A 419 81.11 48.23 63.25
CA PRO A 419 80.30 48.88 62.22
C PRO A 419 79.21 47.94 61.70
N VAL A 420 78.01 48.47 61.43
CA VAL A 420 76.83 47.68 61.06
C VAL A 420 77.11 46.79 59.85
N GLU A 421 77.97 47.23 58.94
CA GLU A 421 78.42 46.47 57.78
C GLU A 421 79.14 45.17 58.18
N SER A 422 79.99 45.22 59.20
CA SER A 422 80.70 44.05 59.76
C SER A 422 79.80 43.15 60.61
N LEU A 423 78.76 43.71 61.24
CA LEU A 423 77.73 42.93 61.95
C LEU A 423 76.80 42.22 60.94
N VAL A 424 76.50 42.85 59.81
CA VAL A 424 75.71 42.28 58.71
C VAL A 424 76.51 41.21 57.96
N GLU A 425 77.82 41.37 57.79
CA GLU A 425 78.71 40.31 57.28
C GLU A 425 78.81 39.13 58.25
N ALA A 426 79.02 39.37 59.56
CA ALA A 426 79.03 38.30 60.56
C ALA A 426 77.69 37.56 60.65
N PHE A 427 76.56 38.26 60.48
CA PHE A 427 75.24 37.63 60.38
C PHE A 427 75.09 36.83 59.08
N ARG A 428 75.65 37.29 57.96
CA ARG A 428 75.67 36.57 56.67
C ARG A 428 76.59 35.35 56.68
N GLU A 429 77.74 35.42 57.36
CA GLU A 429 78.69 34.29 57.51
C GLU A 429 78.15 33.21 58.46
N ASN A 430 77.46 33.59 59.55
CA ASN A 430 76.82 32.63 60.46
C ASN A 430 75.45 32.10 59.95
N ASN A 431 74.88 32.69 58.89
CA ASN A 431 73.64 32.25 58.25
C ASN A 431 73.82 32.16 56.73
N SER A 432 74.84 31.42 56.27
CA SER A 432 75.05 31.21 54.83
C SER A 432 73.96 30.32 54.23
N TYR A 433 73.42 30.77 53.09
CA TYR A 433 72.34 30.14 52.33
C TYR A 433 72.92 29.09 51.39
N GLU A 434 73.44 27.97 51.93
CA GLU A 434 73.99 26.87 51.15
C GLU A 434 73.60 25.49 51.73
N SER A 435 72.35 25.10 51.49
CA SER A 435 71.79 23.74 51.52
C SER A 435 70.29 23.91 51.17
N PHE A 436 69.85 23.78 49.93
CA PHE A 436 69.80 22.54 49.17
C PHE A 436 70.10 22.79 47.68
N ALA A 437 71.28 22.35 47.24
CA ALA A 437 71.55 22.13 45.83
C ALA A 437 70.92 20.81 45.38
N ALA A 438 70.08 20.91 44.35
CA ALA A 438 69.97 20.05 43.18
C ALA A 438 70.19 18.53 43.31
N LYS A 439 69.21 17.77 42.83
CA LYS A 439 69.50 16.76 41.80
C LYS A 439 68.73 17.08 40.53
N GLU A 440 69.50 17.45 39.52
CA GLU A 440 69.10 17.51 38.13
C GLU A 440 68.65 16.15 37.62
N SER A 441 67.66 16.14 36.73
CA SER A 441 67.85 15.58 35.40
C SER A 441 66.87 16.21 34.40
N LYS A 442 67.46 16.86 33.39
CA LYS A 442 66.87 17.22 32.09
C LYS A 442 67.63 16.37 31.04
N PRO A 443 67.30 16.37 29.73
CA PRO A 443 66.14 16.95 29.03
C PRO A 443 65.58 16.05 27.89
N GLN A 444 64.41 16.40 27.33
CA GLN A 444 64.12 16.36 25.87
C GLN A 444 62.69 16.90 25.66
N GLN A 445 62.55 18.13 25.15
CA GLN A 445 62.29 18.51 23.76
C GLN A 445 60.83 18.36 23.31
N LEU A 446 60.21 19.54 23.09
CA LEU A 446 59.21 19.88 22.06
C LEU A 446 57.91 19.05 22.07
N THR A 447 56.74 19.62 22.35
CA THR A 447 56.02 20.45 21.37
C THR A 447 54.77 21.08 22.00
N ARG A 448 54.46 22.32 21.59
CA ARG A 448 53.11 22.90 21.67
C ARG A 448 52.20 22.16 20.68
N SER A 449 50.99 21.77 21.08
CA SER A 449 49.73 22.36 20.58
C SER A 449 48.47 21.66 21.11
N PRO A 450 47.29 22.32 21.04
CA PRO A 450 46.07 22.01 21.78
C PRO A 450 45.00 21.22 20.98
N LEU A 451 43.93 20.83 21.69
CA LEU A 451 42.63 20.28 21.22
C LEU A 451 42.61 18.82 20.70
N SER A 452 41.96 17.93 21.46
CA SER A 452 40.94 16.98 20.95
C SER A 452 40.24 16.18 22.08
N GLN A 453 38.91 16.29 22.08
CA GLN A 453 37.86 15.33 22.44
C GLN A 453 37.88 14.54 23.75
N VAL A 454 36.91 14.87 24.61
CA VAL A 454 35.93 13.88 25.11
C VAL A 454 34.52 14.41 24.79
N ASN A 455 34.12 14.19 23.54
CA ASN A 455 32.83 13.69 23.05
C ASN A 455 32.88 13.69 21.52
#